data_AF-A0A921IP73-F1
#
_entry.id   AF-A0A921IP73-F1
#
_cell.length_a   1.000
_cell.length_b   1.000
_cell.length_c   1.000
_cell.angle_alpha   90.00
_cell.angle_beta   90.00
_cell.angle_gamma   90.00
#
_symmetry.space_group_name_H-M   'P 1'
#
loop_
_entity.id
_entity.type
_entity.pdbx_description
1 polymer ?
#
loop_
_entity_poly.entity_id
_entity_poly.type
_entity_poly.pdbx_seq_one_letter_code
_entity_poly.pdbx_strand_id
1 'polypeptide(L)'
;MNKLEGFKETLIDALANKTAFTIPVLGGIPISSAVLVTWIIMAFWIIVTLLATRNLKVRNPGKFQIVLESGVELLNGFAKQTLGPHWRPFAPYLGSVALYIGLANIISIFGLTPPTKDVNVTAALALMSLVLIYGAQFRYNGLARGMKRFAEPMPLL
;
A
#
# COMPACT_ATOMS: atom_id res chain seq x y z
N MET A 1 -7.85 4.55 39.99
CA MET A 1 -7.58 4.65 38.53
C MET A 1 -8.89 4.90 37.81
N ASN A 2 -9.03 6.06 37.18
CA ASN A 2 -10.23 6.40 36.41
C ASN A 2 -10.32 5.47 35.18
N LYS A 3 -11.49 4.88 34.92
CA LYS A 3 -11.72 3.98 33.77
C LYS A 3 -11.29 4.59 32.43
N LEU A 4 -11.36 5.93 32.32
CA LEU A 4 -10.92 6.69 31.15
C LEU A 4 -9.40 6.64 30.93
N GLU A 5 -8.61 6.68 32.00
CA GLU A 5 -7.14 6.61 31.93
C GLU A 5 -6.68 5.20 31.58
N GLY A 6 -7.31 4.16 32.17
CA GLY A 6 -7.03 2.77 31.81
C GLY A 6 -7.37 2.46 30.35
N PHE A 7 -8.50 2.96 29.85
CA PHE A 7 -8.87 2.84 28.43
C PHE A 7 -7.86 3.56 27.52
N LYS A 8 -7.45 4.78 27.89
CA LYS A 8 -6.42 5.53 27.16
C LYS A 8 -5.09 4.78 27.12
N GLU A 9 -4.64 4.20 28.24
CA GLU A 9 -3.42 3.37 28.28
C GLU A 9 -3.55 2.13 27.39
N THR A 10 -4.71 1.48 27.38
CA THR A 10 -4.92 0.28 26.54
C THR A 10 -4.91 0.65 25.05
N LEU A 11 -5.46 1.80 24.69
CA LEU A 11 -5.40 2.33 23.33
C LEU A 11 -3.97 2.70 22.94
N ILE A 12 -3.25 3.37 23.85
CA ILE A 12 -1.85 3.74 23.61
C ILE A 12 -1.00 2.48 23.44
N ASP A 13 -1.16 1.45 24.27
CA ASP A 13 -0.40 0.20 24.14
C ASP A 13 -0.83 -0.62 22.90
N ALA A 14 -2.12 -0.63 22.56
CA ALA A 14 -2.61 -1.26 21.34
C ALA A 14 -2.11 -0.56 20.05
N LEU A 15 -1.88 0.75 20.12
CA LEU A 15 -1.30 1.57 19.05
C LEU A 15 0.23 1.69 19.14
N ALA A 16 0.82 1.31 20.29
CA ALA A 16 2.24 1.47 20.56
C ALA A 16 3.02 0.53 19.67
N ASN A 17 3.89 1.14 18.87
CA ASN A 17 4.73 0.44 17.94
C ASN A 17 5.90 -0.19 18.72
N LYS A 18 5.76 -1.46 19.12
CA LYS A 18 6.82 -2.18 19.82
C LYS A 18 8.08 -2.17 18.95
N THR A 19 9.18 -1.67 19.51
CA THR A 19 10.48 -1.69 18.85
C THR A 19 11.01 -3.12 18.87
N ALA A 20 11.21 -3.70 17.69
CA ALA A 20 11.72 -5.06 17.54
C ALA A 20 13.23 -5.11 17.82
N PHE A 21 13.99 -4.18 17.27
CA PHE A 21 15.43 -4.03 17.51
C PHE A 21 15.90 -2.62 17.15
N THR A 22 17.01 -2.18 17.74
CA THR A 22 17.68 -0.92 17.37
C THR A 22 18.88 -1.23 16.49
N ILE A 23 18.99 -0.57 15.34
CA ILE A 23 20.19 -0.68 14.51
C ILE A 23 21.24 0.28 15.10
N PRO A 24 22.47 -0.18 15.41
CA PRO A 24 23.53 0.66 16.01
C PRO A 24 24.18 1.60 14.99
N VAL A 25 23.38 2.25 14.15
CA VAL A 25 23.77 3.23 13.14
C VAL A 25 23.11 4.56 13.50
N LEU A 26 23.84 5.67 13.35
CA LEU A 26 23.34 7.03 13.61
C LEU A 26 22.79 7.25 15.04
N GLY A 27 23.37 6.61 16.05
CA GLY A 27 22.96 6.78 17.45
C GLY A 27 21.80 5.89 17.91
N GLY A 28 21.36 4.94 17.08
CA GLY A 28 20.36 3.93 17.44
C GLY A 28 18.99 4.23 16.83
N ILE A 29 18.73 3.72 15.61
CA ILE A 29 17.42 3.85 14.97
C ILE A 29 16.52 2.71 15.47
N PRO A 30 15.42 2.99 16.20
CA PRO A 30 14.48 1.95 16.63
C PRO A 30 13.66 1.47 15.43
N ILE A 31 13.80 0.19 15.09
CA ILE A 31 12.98 -0.47 14.08
C ILE A 31 11.81 -1.13 14.78
N SER A 32 10.60 -0.84 14.30
CA SER A 32 9.40 -1.41 14.88
C SER A 32 9.03 -2.78 14.31
N SER A 33 8.25 -3.55 15.05
CA SER A 33 7.73 -4.83 14.60
C SER A 33 6.91 -4.70 13.31
N ALA A 34 6.18 -3.60 13.12
CA ALA A 34 5.45 -3.34 11.88
C ALA A 34 6.37 -3.21 10.67
N VAL A 35 7.51 -2.52 10.82
CA VAL A 35 8.53 -2.40 9.75
C VAL A 35 9.11 -3.77 9.41
N LEU A 36 9.43 -4.57 10.43
CA LEU A 36 9.97 -5.93 10.26
C LEU A 36 8.98 -6.83 9.50
N VAL A 37 7.71 -6.84 9.89
CA VAL A 37 6.67 -7.62 9.19
C VAL A 37 6.50 -7.13 7.75
N THR A 38 6.59 -5.82 7.51
CA THR A 38 6.55 -5.24 6.16
C THR A 38 7.73 -5.73 5.31
N TRP A 39 8.94 -5.81 5.88
CA TRP A 39 10.11 -6.35 5.20
C TRP A 39 9.97 -7.84 4.86
N ILE A 40 9.42 -8.64 5.77
CA ILE A 40 9.12 -10.06 5.51
C ILE A 40 8.14 -10.19 4.34
N ILE A 41 7.06 -9.39 4.35
CA ILE A 41 6.07 -9.37 3.26
C ILE A 41 6.74 -9.00 1.93
N MET A 42 7.60 -7.97 1.91
CA MET A 42 8.31 -7.55 0.70
C MET A 42 9.28 -8.61 0.19
N ALA A 43 10.07 -9.22 1.07
CA ALA A 43 11.02 -10.29 0.71
C ALA A 43 10.27 -11.49 0.12
N PHE A 44 9.17 -11.91 0.75
CA PHE A 44 8.30 -12.95 0.23
C PHE A 44 7.77 -12.62 -1.17
N TRP A 45 7.29 -11.38 -1.39
CA TRP A 45 6.80 -10.93 -2.69
C TRP A 45 7.84 -10.96 -3.79
N ILE A 46 9.05 -10.49 -3.50
CA ILE A 46 10.17 -10.52 -4.45
C ILE A 46 10.45 -11.97 -4.85
N ILE A 47 10.48 -12.90 -3.89
CA ILE A 47 10.72 -14.31 -4.17
C ILE A 47 9.57 -14.89 -5.02
N VAL A 48 8.31 -14.69 -4.62
CA VAL A 48 7.14 -15.21 -5.33
C VAL A 48 7.09 -14.66 -6.76
N THR A 49 7.29 -13.36 -6.95
CA THR A 49 7.27 -12.73 -8.27
C THR A 49 8.42 -13.21 -9.15
N LEU A 50 9.63 -13.33 -8.62
CA LEU A 50 10.77 -13.88 -9.35
C LEU A 50 10.53 -15.33 -9.76
N LEU A 51 9.99 -16.17 -8.88
CA LEU A 51 9.67 -17.57 -9.19
C LEU A 51 8.53 -17.69 -10.21
N ALA A 52 7.48 -16.88 -10.06
CA ALA A 52 6.32 -16.89 -10.94
C ALA A 52 6.64 -16.36 -12.34
N THR A 53 7.56 -15.39 -12.47
CA THR A 53 7.90 -14.75 -13.76
C THR A 53 9.02 -15.46 -14.53
N ARG A 54 9.74 -16.39 -13.90
CA ARG A 54 10.93 -17.05 -14.48
C ARG A 54 10.66 -17.88 -15.74
N ASN A 55 9.49 -18.48 -15.88
CA ASN A 55 9.18 -19.43 -16.97
C ASN A 55 7.86 -19.09 -17.69
N LEU A 56 7.57 -17.81 -17.86
CA LEU A 56 6.36 -17.37 -18.56
C LEU A 56 6.43 -17.73 -20.04
N LYS A 57 5.37 -18.35 -20.56
CA LYS A 57 5.24 -18.70 -21.97
C LYS A 57 4.22 -17.80 -22.64
N VAL A 58 4.61 -17.18 -23.76
CA VAL A 58 3.70 -16.35 -24.56
C VAL A 58 2.63 -17.21 -25.26
N ARG A 59 3.00 -18.43 -25.68
CA ARG A 59 2.11 -19.34 -26.40
C ARG A 59 1.91 -20.62 -25.59
N ASN A 60 0.64 -20.96 -25.34
CA ASN A 60 0.20 -22.08 -24.49
C ASN A 60 0.70 -21.95 -23.03
N PRO A 61 0.21 -20.94 -22.28
CA PRO A 61 0.60 -20.72 -20.89
C PRO A 61 0.18 -21.89 -19.98
N GLY A 62 0.98 -22.14 -18.94
CA GLY A 62 0.62 -23.14 -17.93
C GLY A 62 -0.60 -22.72 -17.11
N LYS A 63 -1.31 -23.68 -16.48
CA LYS A 63 -2.51 -23.40 -15.65
C LYS A 63 -2.27 -22.32 -14.57
N PHE A 64 -1.09 -22.34 -13.93
CA PHE A 64 -0.72 -21.37 -12.90
C PHE A 64 -0.50 -19.95 -13.48
N GLN A 65 0.11 -19.86 -14.67
CA GLN A 65 0.29 -18.58 -15.36
C GLN A 65 -1.06 -17.96 -15.74
N ILE A 66 -2.02 -18.77 -16.19
CA ILE A 66 -3.38 -18.28 -16.51
C ILE A 66 -4.04 -17.66 -15.28
N VAL A 67 -3.94 -18.29 -14.10
CA VAL A 67 -4.51 -17.72 -12.87
C VAL A 67 -3.87 -16.38 -12.51
N LEU A 68 -2.54 -16.28 -12.62
CA LEU A 68 -1.81 -15.04 -12.36
C LEU A 68 -2.18 -13.93 -13.35
N GLU A 69 -2.22 -14.25 -14.64
CA GLU A 69 -2.60 -13.31 -15.69
C GLU A 69 -4.04 -12.82 -15.50
N SER A 70 -4.98 -13.72 -15.19
CA SER A 70 -6.36 -13.34 -14.85
C SER A 70 -6.43 -12.41 -13.64
N GLY A 71 -5.61 -12.64 -12.61
CA GLY A 71 -5.54 -11.75 -11.46
C GLY A 71 -5.01 -10.35 -11.82
N VAL A 72 -3.96 -10.29 -12.63
CA VAL A 72 -3.40 -9.02 -13.13
C VAL A 72 -4.39 -8.30 -14.06
N GLU A 73 -5.10 -9.05 -14.91
CA GLU A 73 -6.11 -8.51 -15.81
C GLU A 73 -7.32 -7.95 -15.05
N LEU A 74 -7.73 -8.60 -13.95
CA LEU A 74 -8.75 -8.08 -13.05
C LEU A 74 -8.32 -6.74 -12.43
N LEU A 75 -7.10 -6.66 -11.89
CA LEU A 75 -6.57 -5.41 -11.32
C LEU A 75 -6.44 -4.29 -12.36
N ASN A 76 -5.97 -4.64 -13.56
CA ASN A 76 -5.87 -3.71 -14.68
C ASN A 76 -7.26 -3.24 -15.15
N GLY A 77 -8.24 -4.15 -15.19
CA GLY A 77 -9.62 -3.86 -15.50
C GLY A 77 -10.24 -2.89 -14.50
N PHE A 78 -10.02 -3.12 -13.21
CA PHE A 78 -10.42 -2.21 -12.15
C PHE A 78 -9.79 -0.82 -12.33
N ALA A 79 -8.46 -0.75 -12.50
CA ALA A 79 -7.77 0.52 -12.72
C ALA A 79 -8.29 1.26 -13.97
N LYS A 80 -8.55 0.53 -15.06
CA LYS A 80 -9.11 1.10 -16.29
C LYS A 80 -10.50 1.68 -16.09
N GLN A 81 -11.37 0.96 -15.38
CA GLN A 81 -12.74 1.42 -15.10
C GLN A 81 -12.75 2.64 -14.17
N THR A 82 -11.85 2.68 -13.18
CA THR A 82 -11.82 3.78 -12.19
C THR A 82 -11.11 5.04 -12.70
N LEU A 83 -9.97 4.90 -13.41
CA LEU A 83 -9.15 6.05 -13.83
C LEU A 83 -9.35 6.50 -15.28
N GLY A 84 -10.05 5.69 -16.09
CA GLY A 84 -10.32 6.04 -17.48
C GLY A 84 -9.06 6.02 -18.37
N PRO A 85 -8.90 6.95 -19.32
CA PRO A 85 -7.91 6.82 -20.41
C PRO A 85 -6.45 6.69 -19.96
N HIS A 86 -6.08 7.31 -18.83
CA HIS A 86 -4.71 7.37 -18.34
C HIS A 86 -4.39 6.30 -17.29
N TRP A 87 -5.15 5.20 -17.23
CA TRP A 87 -5.00 4.18 -16.18
C TRP A 87 -3.65 3.42 -16.19
N ARG A 88 -3.05 3.20 -17.37
CA ARG A 88 -1.89 2.30 -17.55
C ARG A 88 -0.69 2.63 -16.63
N PRO A 89 -0.26 3.89 -16.49
CA PRO A 89 0.86 4.23 -15.60
C PRO A 89 0.53 4.08 -14.11
N PHE A 90 -0.75 4.10 -13.73
CA PHE A 90 -1.18 3.98 -12.33
C PHE A 90 -1.49 2.53 -11.91
N ALA A 91 -1.74 1.65 -12.88
CA ALA A 91 -2.10 0.26 -12.62
C ALA A 91 -1.07 -0.49 -11.76
N PRO A 92 0.26 -0.35 -11.98
CA PRO A 92 1.25 -1.01 -11.13
C PRO A 92 1.17 -0.54 -9.68
N TYR A 93 1.06 0.78 -9.43
CA TYR A 93 0.94 1.32 -8.08
C TYR A 93 -0.32 0.82 -7.37
N LEU A 94 -1.48 0.92 -8.04
CA LEU A 94 -2.76 0.49 -7.47
C LEU A 94 -2.78 -1.01 -7.20
N GLY A 95 -2.26 -1.82 -8.13
CA GLY A 95 -2.13 -3.26 -7.97
C GLY A 95 -1.26 -3.62 -6.77
N SER A 96 -0.07 -3.01 -6.65
CA SER A 96 0.84 -3.26 -5.52
C SER A 96 0.25 -2.84 -4.18
N VAL A 97 -0.41 -1.67 -4.10
CA VAL A 97 -1.04 -1.20 -2.85
C VAL A 97 -2.23 -2.09 -2.47
N ALA A 98 -3.08 -2.46 -3.43
CA ALA A 98 -4.23 -3.34 -3.19
C ALA A 98 -3.77 -4.73 -2.69
N LEU A 99 -2.77 -5.31 -3.35
CA LEU A 99 -2.18 -6.60 -2.94
C LEU A 99 -1.52 -6.52 -1.56
N TYR A 100 -0.77 -5.43 -1.29
CA TYR A 100 -0.16 -5.21 0.02
C TYR A 100 -1.22 -5.14 1.12
N ILE A 101 -2.25 -4.30 0.96
CA ILE A 101 -3.31 -4.14 1.97
C ILE A 101 -4.06 -5.47 2.18
N GLY A 102 -4.44 -6.15 1.09
CA GLY A 102 -5.16 -7.43 1.16
C GLY A 102 -4.39 -8.48 1.98
N LEU A 103 -3.10 -8.65 1.71
CA LEU A 103 -2.27 -9.62 2.42
C LEU A 103 -1.89 -9.16 3.83
N ALA A 104 -1.60 -7.87 4.02
CA ALA A 104 -1.33 -7.32 5.35
C ALA A 104 -2.49 -7.57 6.30
N ASN A 105 -3.73 -7.57 5.79
CA ASN A 105 -4.90 -7.90 6.61
C ASN A 105 -5.04 -9.41 6.83
N ILE A 106 -4.72 -10.26 5.85
CA ILE A 106 -4.76 -11.73 5.97
C ILE A 106 -3.67 -12.25 6.92
N ILE A 107 -2.54 -11.56 7.07
CA ILE A 107 -1.43 -12.01 7.92
C ILE A 107 -1.82 -12.15 9.40
N SER A 108 -2.88 -11.45 9.82
CA SER A 108 -3.49 -11.58 11.14
C SER A 108 -3.96 -13.00 11.46
N ILE A 109 -4.32 -13.79 10.44
CA ILE A 109 -4.72 -15.20 10.57
C ILE A 109 -3.55 -16.08 11.05
N PHE A 110 -2.32 -15.69 10.71
CA PHE A 110 -1.10 -16.41 11.14
C PHE A 110 -0.60 -15.95 12.52
N GLY A 111 -1.38 -15.16 13.27
CA GLY A 111 -1.00 -14.66 14.59
C GLY A 111 0.02 -13.51 14.56
N LEU A 112 0.36 -12.99 13.38
CA LEU A 112 1.22 -11.83 13.22
C LEU A 112 0.39 -10.55 13.31
N THR A 113 0.92 -9.52 13.98
CA THR A 113 0.23 -8.23 14.02
C THR A 113 0.28 -7.59 12.64
N PRO A 114 -0.87 -7.23 12.04
CA PRO A 114 -0.89 -6.68 10.69
C PRO A 114 -0.19 -5.31 10.67
N PRO A 115 0.70 -5.03 9.69
CA PRO A 115 1.37 -3.73 9.59
C PRO A 115 0.40 -2.56 9.46
N THR A 116 -0.80 -2.78 8.91
CA THR A 116 -1.87 -1.78 8.78
C THR A 116 -2.45 -1.33 10.11
N LYS A 117 -2.17 -2.04 11.21
CA LYS A 117 -2.51 -1.59 12.58
C LYS A 117 -1.63 -0.42 13.04
N ASP A 118 -0.43 -0.29 12.47
CA ASP A 118 0.45 0.83 12.77
C ASP A 118 -0.02 2.08 12.01
N VAL A 119 -0.27 3.14 12.77
CA VAL A 119 -0.68 4.45 12.23
C VAL A 119 0.38 5.00 11.27
N ASN A 120 1.66 4.73 11.51
CA ASN A 120 2.74 5.19 10.64
C ASN A 120 2.65 4.57 9.24
N VAL A 121 2.33 3.27 9.16
CA VAL A 121 2.17 2.56 7.89
C VAL A 121 0.98 3.13 7.11
N THR A 122 -0.14 3.34 7.79
CA THR A 122 -1.34 3.92 7.16
C THR A 122 -1.12 5.37 6.72
N ALA A 123 -0.46 6.18 7.55
CA ALA A 123 -0.11 7.56 7.22
C ALA A 123 0.85 7.63 6.02
N ALA A 124 1.85 6.75 5.97
CA ALA A 124 2.78 6.68 4.84
C ALA A 124 2.06 6.34 3.52
N LEU A 125 1.15 5.35 3.53
CA LEU A 125 0.33 5.00 2.36
C LEU A 125 -0.54 6.17 1.90
N ALA A 126 -1.14 6.90 2.85
CA ALA A 126 -1.96 8.08 2.57
C ALA A 126 -1.13 9.20 1.92
N LEU A 127 0.06 9.49 2.47
CA LEU A 127 0.97 10.49 1.94
C LEU A 127 1.47 10.12 0.54
N MET A 128 1.86 8.87 0.30
CA MET A 128 2.26 8.41 -1.03
C MET A 128 1.12 8.57 -2.04
N SER A 129 -0.10 8.21 -1.65
CA SER A 129 -1.28 8.36 -2.50
C SER A 129 -1.56 9.83 -2.80
N LEU A 130 -1.41 10.72 -1.81
CA LEU A 130 -1.55 12.16 -1.98
C LEU A 130 -0.54 12.70 -3.00
N VAL A 131 0.74 12.36 -2.84
CA VAL A 131 1.80 12.77 -3.78
C VAL A 131 1.51 12.28 -5.19
N LEU A 132 1.04 11.04 -5.34
CA LEU A 132 0.69 10.48 -6.64
C LEU A 132 -0.49 11.20 -7.29
N ILE A 133 -1.55 11.50 -6.52
CA ILE A 133 -2.73 12.22 -7.01
C ILE A 133 -2.35 13.62 -7.47
N TYR A 134 -1.64 14.39 -6.65
CA TYR A 134 -1.24 15.75 -7.02
C TYR A 134 -0.22 15.75 -8.15
N GLY A 135 0.77 14.86 -8.11
CA GLY A 135 1.74 14.67 -9.19
C GLY A 135 1.07 14.33 -10.53
N ALA A 136 0.07 13.45 -10.51
CA ALA A 136 -0.76 13.15 -11.67
C ALA A 136 -1.55 14.36 -12.17
N GLN A 137 -2.16 15.12 -11.27
CA GLN A 137 -2.87 16.35 -11.65
C GLN A 137 -1.95 17.35 -12.34
N PHE A 138 -0.75 17.60 -11.82
CA PHE A 138 0.22 18.48 -12.47
C PHE A 138 0.66 17.92 -13.83
N ARG A 139 0.91 16.61 -13.93
CA ARG A 139 1.42 15.96 -15.13
C ARG A 139 0.42 15.94 -16.30
N TYR A 140 -0.87 15.72 -16.02
CA TYR A 140 -1.91 15.51 -17.04
C TYR A 140 -2.83 16.72 -17.25
N ASN A 141 -3.01 17.59 -16.25
CA ASN A 141 -3.87 18.77 -16.37
C ASN A 141 -3.07 20.08 -16.56
N GLY A 142 -1.76 20.09 -16.22
CA GLY A 142 -0.91 21.29 -16.29
C GLY A 142 -1.18 22.30 -15.17
N LEU A 143 -0.15 23.07 -14.79
CA LEU A 143 -0.19 24.06 -13.69
C LEU A 143 -1.38 25.04 -13.81
N ALA A 144 -1.70 25.49 -15.02
CA ALA A 144 -2.77 26.44 -15.29
C ALA A 144 -4.19 25.87 -15.07
N ARG A 145 -4.41 24.56 -15.31
CA ARG A 145 -5.72 23.92 -15.08
C ARG A 145 -5.88 23.44 -13.64
N GLY A 146 -4.78 23.11 -12.96
CA GLY A 146 -4.75 22.81 -11.53
C GLY A 146 -5.22 23.99 -10.69
N MET A 147 -4.71 25.19 -10.93
CA MET A 147 -5.18 26.42 -10.26
C MET A 147 -6.62 26.77 -10.65
N LYS A 148 -7.04 26.52 -11.91
CA LYS A 148 -8.45 26.69 -12.32
C LYS A 148 -9.40 25.73 -11.59
N ARG A 149 -8.99 24.54 -11.16
CA ARG A 149 -9.84 23.64 -10.36
C ARG A 149 -9.98 24.03 -8.89
N PHE A 150 -9.03 24.77 -8.34
CA PHE A 150 -9.20 25.44 -7.05
C PHE A 150 -10.08 26.70 -7.16
N ALA A 151 -10.25 27.23 -8.38
CA ALA A 151 -11.07 28.41 -8.69
C ALA A 151 -12.43 28.07 -9.37
N GLU A 152 -12.62 26.83 -9.84
CA GLU A 152 -13.91 26.31 -10.23
C GLU A 152 -14.74 26.18 -8.95
N PRO A 153 -15.97 26.70 -8.93
CA PRO A 153 -16.70 26.86 -7.69
C PRO A 153 -16.88 25.47 -7.08
N MET A 154 -16.51 25.30 -5.81
CA MET A 154 -17.11 24.26 -5.00
C MET A 154 -18.61 24.57 -5.04
N PRO A 155 -19.46 23.77 -5.69
CA PRO A 155 -20.88 23.82 -5.40
C PRO A 155 -20.95 23.33 -3.96
N LEU A 156 -20.96 24.29 -3.05
CA LEU A 156 -21.52 24.10 -1.72
C LEU A 156 -22.81 23.30 -1.93
N LEU A 157 -22.95 22.23 -1.15
CA LEU A 157 -24.16 21.41 -1.03
C LEU A 157 -25.45 22.21 -1.29
#